data_AF-A0A528WSB0-F1
#
_entry.id   AF-A0A528WSB0-F1
#
_cell.length_a   1.000
_cell.length_b   1.000
_cell.length_c   1.000
_cell.angle_alpha   90.00
_cell.angle_beta   90.00
_cell.angle_gamma   90.00
#
_symmetry.space_group_name_H-M   'P 1'
#
loop_
_entity.id
_entity.type
_entity.pdbx_description
1 polymer ?
#
loop_
_entity_poly.entity_id
_entity_poly.type
_entity_poly.pdbx_seq_one_letter_code
_entity_poly.pdbx_strand_id
1 'polypeptide(L)' 'MGFEPVAGYRKGRKALEFLKNKSRMMVTFAPLGQSGVYAPIRATVGTQIGPLTISARRFEAVE' A
#
# COMPACT_ATOMS: atom_id res chain seq x y z
N MET A 1 9.85 9.44 -4.74
CA MET A 1 9.57 8.12 -5.35
C MET A 1 8.05 7.99 -5.45
N GLY A 2 7.49 7.90 -6.66
CA GLY A 2 6.04 7.90 -6.91
C GLY A 2 5.54 6.52 -7.33
N PHE A 3 4.22 6.33 -7.35
CA PHE A 3 3.60 5.12 -7.89
C PHE A 3 3.64 5.13 -9.44
N GLU A 4 4.22 4.10 -10.05
CA GLU A 4 4.20 3.88 -11.50
C GLU A 4 3.63 2.48 -11.80
N PRO A 5 2.49 2.38 -12.49
CA PRO A 5 1.92 1.08 -12.85
C PRO A 5 2.75 0.42 -13.96
N VAL A 6 3.15 -0.84 -13.78
CA VAL A 6 4.09 -1.52 -14.68
C VAL A 6 3.39 -2.23 -15.84
N ALA A 7 2.35 -3.03 -15.57
CA ALA A 7 1.65 -3.83 -16.59
C ALA A 7 0.24 -4.23 -16.15
N GLY A 8 -0.54 -4.84 -17.06
CA GLY A 8 -1.83 -5.46 -16.75
C GLY A 8 -3.00 -4.48 -16.56
N TYR A 9 -2.87 -3.25 -17.08
CA TYR A 9 -3.92 -2.23 -16.96
C TYR A 9 -4.23 -1.55 -18.29
N ARG A 10 -5.47 -1.04 -18.39
CA ARG A 10 -5.88 -0.19 -19.52
C ARG A 10 -5.23 1.19 -19.36
N LYS A 11 -4.44 1.60 -20.37
CA LYS A 11 -3.88 2.96 -20.46
C LYS A 11 -4.98 4.02 -20.35
N GLY A 12 -4.70 5.12 -19.65
CA GLY A 12 -5.65 6.22 -19.46
C GLY A 12 -6.80 5.92 -18.49
N ARG A 13 -6.75 4.83 -17.71
CA ARG A 13 -7.74 4.56 -16.66
C ARG A 13 -7.65 5.65 -15.59
N LYS A 14 -8.69 6.49 -15.48
CA LYS A 14 -8.76 7.65 -14.56
C LYS A 14 -8.31 7.33 -13.13
N ALA A 15 -8.69 6.17 -12.59
CA ALA A 15 -8.27 5.74 -11.26
C ALA A 15 -6.75 5.59 -11.15
N LEU A 16 -6.07 5.02 -12.16
CA LEU A 16 -4.62 4.87 -12.15
C LEU A 16 -3.89 6.20 -12.37
N GLU A 17 -4.44 7.07 -13.23
CA GLU A 17 -3.91 8.44 -13.38
C GLU A 17 -4.02 9.23 -12.07
N PHE A 18 -5.10 9.03 -11.30
CA PHE A 18 -5.22 9.62 -9.97
C PHE A 18 -4.15 9.06 -9.02
N LEU A 19 -3.96 7.73 -8.99
CA LEU A 19 -2.96 7.10 -8.14
C LEU A 19 -1.53 7.58 -8.47
N LYS A 20 -1.21 7.72 -9.75
CA LYS A 20 0.11 8.18 -10.22
C LYS A 20 0.36 9.65 -9.90
N ASN A 21 -0.62 10.52 -10.13
CA ASN A 21 -0.38 11.97 -10.15
C ASN A 21 -0.86 12.72 -8.89
N LYS A 22 -1.77 12.14 -8.10
CA LYS A 22 -2.48 12.86 -7.01
C LYS A 22 -2.53 12.11 -5.69
N SER A 23 -2.41 10.79 -5.71
CA SER A 23 -2.53 9.99 -4.49
C SER A 23 -1.29 10.09 -3.61
N ARG A 24 -1.52 9.96 -2.30
CA ARG A 24 -0.49 9.68 -1.30
C ARG A 24 -0.70 8.26 -0.79
N MET A 25 0.39 7.50 -0.75
CA MET A 25 0.43 6.15 -0.20
C MET A 25 1.34 6.13 1.02
N MET A 26 0.87 5.54 2.11
CA MET A 26 1.64 5.34 3.33
C MET A 26 1.56 3.87 3.70
N VAL A 27 2.72 3.27 4.01
CA VAL A 27 2.80 1.89 4.51
C VAL A 27 3.57 1.92 5.82
N THR A 28 2.95 1.39 6.88
CA THR A 28 3.54 1.28 8.21
C THR A 28 4.01 -0.14 8.43
N PHE A 29 5.25 -0.28 8.87
CA PHE A 29 5.89 -1.56 9.17
C PHE A 29 6.05 -1.74 10.68
N ALA A 30 5.98 -2.99 11.12
CA ALA A 30 6.32 -3.40 12.48
C ALA A 30 7.36 -4.52 12.44
N PRO A 31 8.28 -4.59 13.43
CA PRO A 31 9.25 -5.67 13.53
C PRO A 31 8.56 -6.99 13.93
N LEU A 32 9.02 -8.10 13.34
CA LEU A 32 8.63 -9.46 13.70
C LEU A 32 9.58 -10.02 14.77
N GLY A 33 9.26 -9.74 16.05
CA GLY A 33 10.09 -10.17 17.17
C GLY A 33 11.53 -9.67 17.03
N GLN A 34 12.51 -10.56 17.22
CA GLN A 34 13.95 -10.27 17.07
C GLN A 34 14.54 -10.82 15.75
N SER A 35 13.70 -11.16 14.77
CA SER A 35 14.15 -11.79 13.50
C SER A 35 14.91 -10.84 12.56
N GLY A 36 14.89 -9.53 12.82
CA GLY A 36 15.36 -8.50 11.87
C GLY A 36 14.41 -8.26 10.70
N VAL A 37 13.29 -8.98 10.61
CA VAL A 37 12.28 -8.81 9.56
C VAL A 37 11.24 -7.78 9.98
N TYR A 38 10.90 -6.88 9.07
CA TYR A 38 9.80 -5.92 9.22
C TYR A 38 8.70 -6.26 8.22
N ALA A 39 7.46 -6.31 8.69
CA ALA A 39 6.31 -6.58 7.82
C ALA A 39 5.24 -5.49 7.92
N PRO A 40 4.50 -5.22 6.82
CA PRO A 40 3.54 -4.14 6.77
C PRO A 40 2.29 -4.49 7.56
N ILE A 41 1.91 -3.64 8.51
CA ILE A 41 0.72 -3.84 9.36
C ILE A 41 -0.43 -2.92 8.98
N ARG A 42 -0.15 -1.82 8.27
CA ARG A 42 -1.15 -0.86 7.82
C ARG A 42 -0.72 -0.18 6.53
N ALA A 43 -1.66 -0.01 5.60
CA ALA A 43 -1.48 0.79 4.41
C ALA A 43 -2.66 1.75 4.23
N THR A 44 -2.38 2.99 3.86
CA THR A 44 -3.39 3.98 3.48
C THR A 44 -3.08 4.52 2.10
N VAL A 45 -4.06 4.49 1.20
CA VAL A 45 -3.96 4.95 -0.19
C VAL A 45 -5.07 5.93 -0.49
N GLY A 46 -4.73 7.15 -0.90
CA GLY A 46 -5.72 8.09 -1.42
C GLY A 46 -6.34 7.56 -2.72
N THR A 47 -7.66 7.43 -2.79
CA THR A 47 -8.36 7.09 -4.04
C THR A 47 -9.31 8.21 -4.44
N GLN A 48 -9.92 8.13 -5.62
CA GLN A 48 -10.88 9.14 -6.09
C GLN A 48 -12.14 9.22 -5.23
N ILE A 49 -12.50 8.14 -4.52
CA ILE A 49 -13.69 8.06 -3.67
C ILE A 49 -13.38 8.37 -2.20
N GLY A 50 -12.10 8.43 -1.83
CA GLY A 50 -11.65 8.62 -0.45
C GLY A 50 -10.44 7.75 -0.11
N PRO A 51 -9.84 7.91 1.08
CA PRO A 51 -8.72 7.08 1.51
C PRO A 51 -9.14 5.63 1.74
N LEU A 52 -8.52 4.69 1.03
CA LEU A 52 -8.59 3.26 1.33
C LEU A 52 -7.58 2.94 2.43
N THR A 53 -8.04 2.32 3.52
CA THR A 53 -7.17 1.83 4.59
C THR A 53 -7.24 0.31 4.67
N ILE A 54 -6.08 -0.33 4.65
CA ILE A 54 -5.89 -1.77 4.79
C ILE A 54 -5.09 -2.01 6.06
N SER A 55 -5.53 -2.93 6.92
CA SER A 55 -4.82 -3.31 8.14
C SER A 55 -4.70 -4.82 8.25
N ALA A 56 -3.54 -5.30 8.70
CA ALA A 56 -3.36 -6.70 9.04
C ALA A 56 -4.27 -7.05 10.23
N ARG A 57 -5.02 -8.14 10.12
CA ARG A 57 -5.88 -8.62 11.23
C ARG A 57 -5.12 -9.46 12.25
N ARG A 58 -4.17 -10.26 11.78
CA ARG A 58 -3.28 -11.09 12.59
C ARG A 58 -1.84 -10.80 12.15
N PHE A 59 -0.97 -10.57 13.12
CA PHE A 59 0.44 -10.25 12.89
C PHE A 59 1.27 -10.95 13.96
N GLU A 60 1.95 -12.01 13.56
CA GLU A 60 2.75 -12.86 14.45
C GLU A 60 3.82 -13.57 13.63
N ALA A 61 4.91 -13.95 14.29
CA ALA A 61 5.80 -14.97 13.74
C ALA A 61 5.12 -16.32 13.94
N VAL A 62 5.00 -17.10 12.87
CA VAL A 62 4.58 -18.50 12.93
C VAL A 62 5.86 -19.33 12.96
N GLU A 63 5.95 -20.25 13.91
CA GLU A 63 7.05 -21.21 14.08
C GLU A 63 7.00 -22.32 13.01
#